data_AF-T1ENC7-F1
#
_entry.id   AF-T1ENC7-F1
#
_cell.length_a   1.000
_cell.length_b   1.000
_cell.length_c   1.000
_cell.angle_alpha   90.00
_cell.angle_beta   90.00
_cell.angle_gamma   90.00
#
_symmetry.space_group_name_H-M   'P 1'
#
loop_
_entity.id
_entity.type
_entity.pdbx_description
1 polymer ?
#
loop_
_entity_poly.entity_id
_entity_poly.type
_entity_poly.pdbx_seq_one_letter_code
_entity_poly.pdbx_strand_id
1 'polypeptide(L)'
;MYFSLKRIITLRKFRLKLACSVCSDKTFIICGDFNAPPPLFGIDHHLSSLLESFYLTQHVSSSTHVHGNSLDLVITHTNNNVVDNLTVNDCVFSDHNIVCFNIVLFKPPSTIIHSCRRSFRRLNYTSFENGVNRTFDDLLSQDLERYSFRESSHPRCSLSQEAIAVKRNCRRMERHYKHDKSVLNFVNYKNAKRVARDAIMRSWIDSIKNTLYNCLNSRDL
;
A
#
# COMPACT_ATOMS: atom_id res chain seq x y z
N MET A 1 9.60 -24.82 -6.14
CA MET A 1 10.08 -24.55 -4.77
C MET A 1 9.90 -23.08 -4.33
N TYR A 2 10.34 -22.08 -5.12
CA TYR A 2 10.27 -20.65 -4.77
C TYR A 2 8.83 -20.09 -4.58
N PHE A 3 7.87 -20.53 -5.40
CA PHE A 3 6.46 -20.14 -5.25
C PHE A 3 5.83 -20.67 -3.96
N SER A 4 6.19 -21.89 -3.54
CA SER A 4 5.70 -22.50 -2.29
C SER A 4 6.22 -21.75 -1.05
N LEU A 5 7.52 -21.40 -1.02
CA LEU A 5 8.11 -20.62 0.07
C LEU A 5 7.53 -19.20 0.18
N LYS A 6 7.37 -18.49 -0.94
CA LYS A 6 6.70 -17.17 -0.94
C LYS A 6 5.28 -17.28 -0.42
N ARG A 7 4.53 -18.31 -0.82
CA ARG A 7 3.17 -18.58 -0.36
C ARG A 7 3.08 -18.86 1.13
N ILE A 8 3.96 -19.71 1.66
CA ILE A 8 4.02 -20.03 3.10
C ILE A 8 4.29 -18.76 3.92
N ILE A 9 5.23 -17.91 3.47
CA ILE A 9 5.54 -16.65 4.15
C ILE A 9 4.34 -15.70 4.11
N THR A 10 3.65 -15.60 2.98
CA THR A 10 2.45 -14.76 2.83
C THR A 10 1.30 -15.25 3.72
N LEU A 11 1.01 -16.55 3.75
CA LEU A 11 -0.04 -17.13 4.60
C LEU A 11 0.28 -17.00 6.09
N ARG A 12 1.54 -17.14 6.50
CA ARG A 12 1.96 -16.90 7.90
C ARG A 12 1.75 -15.43 8.30
N LYS A 13 2.14 -14.48 7.45
CA LYS A 13 1.89 -13.05 7.70
C LYS A 13 0.40 -12.73 7.75
N PHE A 14 -0.38 -13.34 6.86
CA PHE A 14 -1.84 -13.20 6.86
C PHE A 14 -2.46 -13.74 8.16
N ARG A 15 -2.05 -14.93 8.61
CA ARG A 15 -2.47 -15.53 9.89
C ARG A 15 -2.21 -14.60 11.08
N LEU A 16 -1.03 -14.00 11.17
CA LEU A 16 -0.70 -13.08 12.26
C LEU A 16 -1.59 -11.82 12.26
N LYS A 17 -1.88 -11.26 11.08
CA LYS A 17 -2.79 -10.11 10.95
C LYS A 17 -4.24 -10.46 11.26
N LEU A 18 -4.68 -11.65 10.84
CA LEU A 18 -6.00 -12.18 11.16
C LEU A 18 -6.18 -12.32 12.66
N ALA A 19 -5.21 -12.93 13.36
CA ALA A 19 -5.26 -13.08 14.81
C ALA A 19 -5.48 -11.74 15.53
N CYS A 20 -4.72 -10.70 15.16
CA CYS A 20 -4.91 -9.37 15.76
C CYS A 20 -6.28 -8.75 15.45
N SER A 21 -6.86 -9.04 14.28
CA SER A 21 -8.13 -8.45 13.84
C SER A 21 -9.33 -9.16 14.46
N VAL A 22 -9.27 -10.49 14.60
CA VAL A 22 -10.32 -11.30 15.25
C VAL A 22 -10.41 -11.00 16.74
N CYS A 23 -9.30 -10.64 17.39
CA CYS A 23 -9.32 -10.19 18.79
C CYS A 23 -9.96 -8.80 18.99
N SER A 24 -10.36 -8.10 17.92
CA SER A 24 -11.11 -6.85 18.02
C SER A 24 -12.61 -7.15 17.94
N ASP A 25 -13.42 -6.53 18.81
CA ASP A 25 -14.89 -6.62 18.79
C ASP A 25 -15.55 -5.91 17.58
N LYS A 26 -14.79 -5.69 16.50
CA LYS A 26 -15.25 -4.95 15.33
C LYS A 26 -15.66 -5.92 14.24
N THR A 27 -16.81 -5.67 13.63
CA THR A 27 -17.23 -6.35 12.42
C THR A 27 -16.32 -5.97 11.25
N PHE A 28 -15.84 -6.97 10.51
CA PHE A 28 -14.99 -6.77 9.35
C PHE A 28 -15.42 -7.65 8.19
N ILE A 29 -15.04 -7.21 6.98
CA ILE A 29 -15.13 -7.96 5.73
C ILE A 29 -13.74 -7.91 5.10
N ILE A 30 -13.21 -9.06 4.72
CA ILE A 30 -11.93 -9.18 4.01
C ILE A 30 -12.26 -9.49 2.56
N CYS A 31 -11.84 -8.60 1.65
CA CYS A 31 -11.94 -8.80 0.21
C CYS A 31 -10.56 -8.73 -0.42
N GLY A 32 -10.27 -9.59 -1.37
CA GLY A 32 -9.06 -9.48 -2.17
C GLY A 32 -8.80 -10.69 -3.06
N ASP A 33 -7.81 -10.53 -3.93
CA ASP A 33 -7.24 -11.59 -4.76
C ASP A 33 -6.17 -12.35 -3.96
N PHE A 34 -6.47 -13.60 -3.65
CA PHE A 34 -5.59 -14.48 -2.87
C PHE A 34 -4.61 -15.25 -3.74
N ASN A 35 -4.76 -15.26 -5.07
CA ASN A 35 -3.96 -16.04 -6.01
C ASN A 35 -3.72 -17.48 -5.52
N ALA A 36 -4.76 -18.09 -4.92
CA ALA A 36 -4.66 -19.45 -4.44
C ALA A 36 -4.67 -20.40 -5.65
N PRO A 37 -3.74 -21.37 -5.73
CA PRO A 37 -3.79 -22.35 -6.79
C PRO A 37 -5.11 -23.11 -6.72
N PRO A 38 -5.72 -23.41 -7.88
CA PRO A 38 -7.04 -24.01 -7.91
C PRO A 38 -7.01 -25.41 -7.29
N PRO A 39 -7.90 -25.71 -6.33
CA PRO A 39 -8.36 -27.07 -6.16
C PRO A 39 -9.32 -27.44 -7.30
N LEU A 40 -9.61 -28.73 -7.46
CA LEU A 40 -10.67 -29.18 -8.36
C LEU A 40 -12.03 -28.52 -8.04
N PHE A 41 -12.25 -28.12 -6.78
CA PHE A 41 -13.42 -27.39 -6.31
C PHE A 41 -13.06 -26.43 -5.15
N GLY A 42 -13.41 -25.15 -5.26
CA GLY A 42 -13.37 -24.19 -4.14
C GLY A 42 -12.01 -23.52 -3.87
N ILE A 43 -11.69 -23.33 -2.59
CA ILE A 43 -10.44 -22.72 -2.10
C ILE A 43 -9.46 -23.78 -1.59
N ASP A 44 -8.16 -23.51 -1.71
CA ASP A 44 -7.10 -24.43 -1.27
C ASP A 44 -7.27 -24.91 0.19
N HIS A 45 -7.02 -26.20 0.44
CA HIS A 45 -7.22 -26.82 1.76
C HIS A 45 -6.51 -26.08 2.90
N HIS A 46 -5.27 -25.60 2.71
CA HIS A 46 -4.57 -24.87 3.76
C HIS A 46 -5.23 -23.53 4.08
N LEU A 47 -5.78 -22.86 3.06
CA LEU A 47 -6.54 -21.64 3.25
C LEU A 47 -7.88 -21.96 3.95
N SER A 48 -8.57 -23.02 3.52
CA SER A 48 -9.82 -23.47 4.15
C SER A 48 -9.62 -23.76 5.65
N SER A 49 -8.64 -24.58 6.02
CA SER A 49 -8.34 -24.88 7.43
C SER A 49 -7.91 -23.64 8.21
N LEU A 50 -7.23 -22.69 7.56
CA LEU A 50 -6.86 -21.43 8.19
C LEU A 50 -8.10 -20.59 8.52
N LEU A 51 -9.01 -20.42 7.57
CA LEU A 51 -10.25 -19.65 7.77
C LEU A 51 -11.13 -20.29 8.85
N GLU A 52 -11.27 -21.62 8.81
CA GLU A 52 -12.01 -22.38 9.82
C GLU A 52 -11.41 -22.19 11.22
N SER A 53 -10.07 -22.19 11.36
CA SER A 53 -9.40 -21.96 12.65
C SER A 53 -9.63 -20.58 13.27
N PHE A 54 -10.15 -19.61 12.49
CA PHE A 54 -10.49 -18.26 12.93
C PHE A 54 -12.00 -17.99 12.90
N TYR A 55 -12.84 -19.02 12.75
CA TYR A 55 -14.30 -18.89 12.59
C TYR A 55 -14.65 -17.91 11.46
N LEU A 56 -14.01 -18.08 10.30
CA LEU A 56 -14.24 -17.28 9.11
C LEU A 56 -14.93 -18.11 8.02
N THR A 57 -15.88 -17.48 7.36
CA THR A 57 -16.62 -18.04 6.23
C THR A 57 -16.29 -17.26 4.97
N GLN A 58 -15.96 -17.99 3.90
CA GLN A 58 -15.82 -17.44 2.57
C GLN A 58 -17.19 -17.52 1.86
N HIS A 59 -17.55 -16.50 1.08
CA HIS A 59 -18.88 -16.39 0.42
C HIS A 59 -18.90 -16.55 -1.11
N VAL A 60 -17.78 -16.47 -1.82
CA VAL A 60 -17.73 -16.63 -3.29
C VAL A 60 -17.73 -18.10 -3.66
N SER A 61 -18.84 -18.59 -4.22
CA SER A 61 -19.03 -19.99 -4.63
C SER A 61 -18.74 -20.26 -6.11
N SER A 62 -18.58 -19.22 -6.91
CA SER A 62 -18.40 -19.30 -8.38
C SER A 62 -16.98 -18.91 -8.80
N SER A 63 -16.57 -19.30 -10.01
CA SER A 63 -15.28 -18.89 -10.56
C SER A 63 -15.23 -17.37 -10.76
N THR A 64 -14.14 -16.75 -10.31
CA THR A 64 -13.87 -15.31 -10.47
C THR A 64 -12.85 -15.00 -11.55
N HIS A 65 -12.41 -16.01 -12.32
CA HIS A 65 -11.36 -15.86 -13.30
C HIS A 65 -11.69 -16.68 -14.54
N VAL A 66 -11.35 -16.20 -15.74
CA VAL A 66 -11.68 -16.85 -17.02
C VAL A 66 -11.19 -18.29 -17.16
N HIS A 67 -10.23 -18.72 -16.33
CA HIS A 67 -9.72 -20.10 -16.29
C HIS A 67 -10.45 -21.02 -15.30
N GLY A 68 -11.57 -20.61 -14.71
CA GLY A 68 -12.39 -21.46 -13.83
C GLY A 68 -12.02 -21.42 -12.34
N ASN A 69 -11.09 -20.54 -11.94
CA ASN A 69 -10.62 -20.44 -10.56
C ASN A 69 -11.36 -19.36 -9.77
N SER A 70 -11.46 -19.51 -8.44
CA SER A 70 -11.97 -18.47 -7.52
C SER A 70 -10.79 -17.87 -6.77
N LEU A 71 -10.17 -16.84 -7.37
CA LEU A 71 -9.01 -16.14 -6.81
C LEU A 71 -9.43 -15.01 -5.88
N ASP A 72 -10.57 -14.39 -6.19
CA ASP A 72 -11.14 -13.27 -5.47
C ASP A 72 -12.11 -13.77 -4.41
N LEU A 73 -11.80 -13.52 -3.14
CA LEU A 73 -12.57 -14.02 -2.01
C LEU A 73 -13.22 -12.88 -1.24
N VAL A 74 -14.44 -13.13 -0.78
CA VAL A 74 -15.15 -12.30 0.20
C VAL A 74 -15.27 -13.14 1.47
N ILE A 75 -14.68 -12.69 2.56
CA ILE A 75 -14.55 -13.45 3.81
C ILE A 75 -15.09 -12.61 4.97
N THR A 76 -15.93 -13.21 5.80
CA THR A 76 -16.45 -12.61 7.04
C THR A 76 -16.27 -13.57 8.21
N HIS A 77 -16.47 -13.08 9.43
CA HIS A 77 -16.66 -13.95 10.57
C HIS A 77 -17.97 -14.76 10.41
N THR A 78 -17.94 -16.05 10.76
CA THR A 78 -19.06 -16.99 10.56
C THR A 78 -20.35 -16.55 11.26
N ASN A 79 -20.23 -15.87 12.40
CA ASN A 79 -21.39 -15.36 13.14
C ASN A 79 -21.95 -14.04 12.58
N ASN A 80 -21.30 -13.43 11.58
CA ASN A 80 -21.67 -12.12 11.04
C ASN A 80 -22.30 -12.26 9.66
N ASN A 81 -23.63 -12.18 9.59
CA ASN A 81 -24.40 -12.17 8.34
C ASN A 81 -24.45 -10.76 7.74
N VAL A 82 -23.29 -10.24 7.33
CA VAL A 82 -23.14 -8.88 6.81
C VAL A 82 -23.06 -8.79 5.29
N VAL A 83 -22.87 -9.93 4.63
CA VAL A 83 -22.81 -10.07 3.18
C VAL A 83 -24.10 -10.72 2.70
N ASP A 84 -24.74 -10.12 1.70
CA ASP A 84 -25.97 -10.63 1.10
C ASP A 84 -25.94 -10.43 -0.42
N ASN A 85 -26.77 -11.16 -1.17
CA ASN A 85 -26.91 -11.03 -2.64
C ASN A 85 -25.56 -11.08 -3.40
N LEU A 86 -24.69 -12.02 -3.04
CA LEU A 86 -23.39 -12.17 -3.70
C LEU A 86 -23.57 -12.74 -5.12
N THR A 87 -22.98 -12.06 -6.10
CA THR A 87 -22.99 -12.43 -7.51
C THR A 87 -21.61 -12.26 -8.11
N VAL A 88 -21.28 -13.10 -9.10
CA VAL A 88 -20.05 -12.99 -9.87
C VAL A 88 -20.45 -12.74 -11.32
N ASN A 89 -20.03 -11.60 -11.85
CA ASN A 89 -20.42 -11.12 -13.19
C ASN A 89 -19.19 -11.04 -14.08
N ASP A 90 -19.32 -11.45 -15.34
CA ASP A 90 -18.21 -11.40 -16.28
C ASP A 90 -17.74 -9.95 -16.54
N CYS A 91 -16.42 -9.78 -16.63
CA CYS A 91 -15.79 -8.50 -16.97
C CYS A 91 -15.16 -8.58 -18.35
N VAL A 92 -15.60 -7.74 -19.29
CA VAL A 92 -15.06 -7.74 -20.66
C VAL A 92 -13.62 -7.16 -20.72
N PHE A 93 -13.20 -6.44 -19.68
CA PHE A 93 -11.95 -5.69 -19.66
C PHE A 93 -10.84 -6.33 -18.80
N SER A 94 -11.10 -7.49 -18.19
CA SER A 94 -10.15 -8.23 -17.36
C SER A 94 -10.36 -9.73 -17.52
N ASP A 95 -9.31 -10.49 -17.24
CA ASP A 95 -9.36 -11.93 -16.95
C ASP A 95 -10.03 -12.27 -15.60
N HIS A 96 -10.29 -11.28 -14.75
CA HIS A 96 -11.05 -11.40 -13.51
C HIS A 96 -12.51 -10.95 -13.69
N ASN A 97 -13.43 -11.72 -13.11
CA ASN A 97 -14.85 -11.40 -13.01
C ASN A 97 -15.13 -10.46 -11.82
N ILE A 98 -16.18 -9.67 -11.92
CA ILE A 98 -16.59 -8.71 -10.89
C ILE A 98 -17.42 -9.44 -9.84
N VAL A 99 -16.94 -9.44 -8.59
CA VAL A 99 -17.70 -9.92 -7.44
C VAL A 99 -18.51 -8.75 -6.85
N CYS A 100 -19.84 -8.84 -6.91
CA CYS A 100 -20.78 -7.86 -6.36
C CYS A 100 -21.53 -8.46 -5.17
N PHE A 101 -21.75 -7.70 -4.10
CA PHE A 101 -22.57 -8.10 -2.97
C PHE A 101 -23.10 -6.88 -2.20
N ASN A 102 -24.19 -7.07 -1.48
CA ASN A 102 -24.78 -6.09 -0.58
C ASN A 102 -24.15 -6.21 0.81
N ILE A 103 -23.98 -5.06 1.47
CA ILE A 103 -23.40 -4.98 2.82
C ILE A 103 -24.47 -4.49 3.79
N VAL A 104 -24.78 -5.29 4.80
CA VAL A 104 -25.73 -4.95 5.87
C VAL A 104 -24.97 -4.34 7.06
N LEU A 105 -24.22 -3.26 6.79
CA LEU A 105 -23.49 -2.51 7.81
C LEU A 105 -23.96 -1.06 7.86
N PHE A 106 -24.11 -0.55 9.08
CA PHE A 106 -24.34 0.87 9.28
C PHE A 106 -23.07 1.64 8.90
N LYS A 107 -23.11 2.35 7.78
CA LYS A 107 -22.08 3.32 7.44
C LYS A 107 -22.30 4.56 8.32
N PRO A 108 -21.37 4.90 9.23
CA PRO A 108 -21.51 6.13 9.99
C PRO A 108 -21.59 7.31 9.02
N PRO A 109 -22.39 8.34 9.33
CA PRO A 109 -22.46 9.54 8.50
C PRO A 109 -21.05 10.07 8.29
N SER A 110 -20.71 10.39 7.04
CA SER A 110 -19.40 10.95 6.73
C SER A 110 -19.21 12.23 7.54
N THR A 111 -18.18 12.28 8.38
CA THR A 111 -17.80 13.51 9.06
C THR A 111 -17.46 14.55 8.00
N ILE A 112 -18.30 15.57 7.84
CA ILE A 112 -17.99 16.70 6.96
C ILE A 112 -16.85 17.48 7.62
N ILE A 113 -15.64 17.30 7.12
CA ILE A 113 -14.49 18.06 7.58
C ILE A 113 -14.51 19.41 6.86
N HIS A 114 -14.97 20.45 7.57
CA HIS A 114 -14.84 21.82 7.08
C HIS A 114 -13.37 22.25 7.14
N SER A 115 -12.68 22.22 6.00
CA SER A 115 -11.33 22.77 5.88
C SER A 115 -11.40 24.25 5.50
N CYS A 116 -11.18 25.13 6.47
CA CYS A 116 -10.88 26.53 6.18
C CYS A 116 -9.42 26.63 5.72
N ARG A 117 -9.21 27.14 4.50
CA ARG A 117 -7.85 27.43 3.99
C ARG A 117 -7.61 28.92 4.06
N ARG A 118 -6.56 29.33 4.78
CA ARG A 118 -6.10 30.73 4.75
C ARG A 118 -5.34 30.99 3.46
N SER A 119 -5.61 32.13 2.82
CA SER A 119 -4.83 32.55 1.63
C SER A 119 -3.40 32.88 2.04
N PHE A 120 -2.42 32.20 1.43
CA PHE A 120 -1.00 32.49 1.63
C PHE A 120 -0.63 33.93 1.21
N ARG A 121 -1.39 34.54 0.30
CA ARG A 121 -1.17 35.93 -0.14
C ARG A 121 -1.60 36.97 0.89
N ARG A 122 -2.49 36.61 1.83
CA ARG A 122 -2.97 37.49 2.91
C ARG A 122 -2.44 37.05 4.28
N LEU A 123 -1.32 36.32 4.29
CA LEU A 123 -0.67 35.87 5.52
C LEU A 123 -0.01 37.06 6.20
N ASN A 124 -0.44 37.39 7.42
CA ASN A 124 0.31 38.31 8.26
C ASN A 124 1.52 37.55 8.83
N TYR A 125 2.71 37.86 8.30
CA TYR A 125 3.97 37.20 8.63
C TYR A 125 4.32 37.31 10.12
N THR A 126 4.19 38.49 10.71
CA THR A 126 4.50 38.73 12.13
C THR A 126 3.60 37.90 13.04
N SER A 127 2.30 37.85 12.76
CA SER A 127 1.37 37.02 13.55
C SER A 127 1.64 35.51 13.41
N PHE A 128 2.12 35.09 12.23
CA PHE A 128 2.44 33.70 11.95
C PHE A 128 3.73 33.29 12.66
N GLU A 129 4.78 34.10 12.56
CA GLU A 129 6.06 33.89 13.26
C GLU A 129 5.86 33.81 14.77
N ASN A 130 5.11 34.75 15.34
CA ASN A 130 4.75 34.74 16.76
C ASN A 130 3.90 33.52 17.16
N GLY A 131 3.10 32.98 16.23
CA GLY A 131 2.34 31.76 16.45
C GLY A 131 3.24 30.53 16.48
N VAL A 132 4.14 30.41 15.49
CA VAL A 132 5.11 29.31 15.37
C VAL A 132 6.00 29.27 16.60
N ASN A 133 6.60 30.40 17.00
CA ASN A 133 7.50 30.47 18.15
C ASN A 133 6.80 30.04 19.44
N ARG A 134 5.57 30.49 19.69
CA ARG A 134 4.77 30.05 20.85
C ARG A 134 4.54 28.55 20.88
N THR A 135 4.10 27.94 19.77
CA THR A 135 3.98 26.48 19.72
C THR A 135 5.30 25.76 19.91
N PHE A 136 6.41 26.34 19.47
CA PHE A 136 7.74 25.77 19.66
C PHE A 136 8.13 25.81 21.15
N ASP A 137 7.89 26.94 21.81
CA ASP A 137 8.11 27.11 23.25
C ASP A 137 7.22 26.15 24.07
N ASP A 138 5.94 26.00 23.69
CA ASP A 138 5.01 25.06 24.33
C ASP A 138 5.43 23.60 24.17
N LEU A 139 6.02 23.24 23.02
CA LEU A 139 6.54 21.89 22.75
C LEU A 139 7.86 21.63 23.47
N LEU A 140 8.71 22.64 23.62
CA LEU A 140 9.95 22.56 24.39
C LEU A 140 9.70 22.54 25.91
N SER A 141 8.56 23.10 26.34
CA SER A 141 8.11 23.09 27.74
C SER A 141 7.40 21.78 28.14
N GLN A 142 7.08 20.91 27.18
CA GLN A 142 6.58 19.57 27.44
C GLN A 142 7.76 18.60 27.50
N ASP A 143 7.84 17.80 28.57
CA ASP A 143 8.87 16.77 28.73
C ASP A 143 8.98 15.91 27.46
N LEU A 144 10.15 15.95 26.83
CA LEU A 144 10.47 15.35 25.52
C LEU A 144 10.37 13.82 25.46
N GLU A 145 9.90 13.15 26.52
CA GLU A 145 9.85 11.68 26.56
C GLU A 145 8.78 11.05 25.65
N ARG A 146 7.80 11.82 25.14
CA ARG A 146 6.65 11.23 24.42
C ARG A 146 6.66 11.32 22.90
N TYR A 147 7.56 12.06 22.28
CA TYR A 147 7.67 12.09 20.82
C TYR A 147 8.74 11.13 20.33
N SER A 148 8.40 9.83 20.29
CA SER A 148 9.10 8.93 19.38
C SER A 148 8.67 9.29 17.95
N PHE A 149 9.59 9.89 17.19
CA PHE A 149 9.47 9.80 15.74
C PHE A 149 9.41 8.31 15.43
N ARG A 150 8.30 7.83 14.85
CA ARG A 150 8.28 6.51 14.23
C ARG A 150 9.30 6.53 13.11
N GLU A 151 10.52 6.09 13.41
CA GLU A 151 11.47 5.73 12.37
C GLU A 151 10.78 4.67 11.53
N SER A 152 10.67 4.96 10.22
CA SER A 152 10.27 3.92 9.29
C SER A 152 11.27 2.78 9.45
N SER A 153 10.78 1.56 9.66
CA SER A 153 11.60 0.34 9.74
C SER A 153 12.40 0.08 8.46
N HIS A 154 12.12 0.87 7.41
CA HIS A 154 12.89 0.90 6.19
C HIS A 154 13.91 2.03 6.28
N PRO A 155 15.21 1.74 6.08
CA PRO A 155 16.22 2.78 5.96
C PRO A 155 15.76 3.77 4.89
N ARG A 156 15.72 5.06 5.23
CA ARG A 156 15.43 6.11 4.25
C ARG A 156 16.58 6.12 3.25
N CYS A 157 16.43 5.38 2.16
CA CYS A 157 17.36 5.43 1.05
C CYS A 157 17.23 6.80 0.38
N SER A 158 18.05 7.76 0.81
CA SER A 158 18.21 9.02 0.08
C SER A 158 18.80 8.67 -1.29
N LEU A 159 18.11 9.06 -2.36
CA LEU A 159 18.66 8.92 -3.71
C LEU A 159 19.97 9.69 -3.83
N SER A 160 20.93 9.16 -4.60
CA SER A 160 22.18 9.85 -4.90
C SER A 160 21.89 11.18 -5.61
N GLN A 161 22.81 12.15 -5.46
CA GLN A 161 22.66 13.45 -6.12
C GLN A 161 22.55 13.32 -7.64
N GLU A 162 23.26 12.35 -8.23
CA GLU A 162 23.15 12.00 -9.64
C GLU A 162 21.73 11.52 -10.00
N ALA A 163 21.18 10.57 -9.24
CA ALA A 163 19.83 10.06 -9.46
C ALA A 163 18.76 11.17 -9.33
N ILE A 164 18.95 12.12 -8.40
CA ILE A 164 18.09 13.29 -8.24
C ILE A 164 18.18 14.20 -9.47
N ALA A 165 19.39 14.51 -9.95
CA ALA A 165 19.61 15.35 -11.12
C ALA A 165 18.96 14.76 -12.38
N VAL A 166 19.15 13.47 -12.62
CA VAL A 166 18.56 12.75 -13.76
C VAL A 166 17.03 12.71 -13.65
N LYS A 167 16.47 12.48 -12.46
CA LYS A 167 15.01 12.52 -12.23
C LYS A 167 14.42 13.90 -12.50
N ARG A 168 15.12 14.97 -12.12
CA ARG A 168 14.73 16.36 -12.46
C ARG A 168 14.74 16.58 -13.97
N ASN A 169 15.76 16.10 -14.68
CA ASN A 169 15.83 16.20 -16.13
C ASN A 169 14.70 15.41 -16.83
N CYS A 170 14.38 14.20 -16.35
CA CYS A 170 13.24 13.43 -16.86
C CYS A 170 11.92 14.21 -16.76
N ARG A 171 11.66 14.88 -15.61
CA ARG A 171 10.48 15.74 -15.44
C ARG A 171 10.51 16.96 -16.35
N ARG A 172 11.69 17.50 -16.66
CA ARG A 172 11.84 18.60 -17.65
C ARG A 172 11.43 18.12 -19.04
N MET A 173 11.97 17.00 -19.50
CA MET A 173 11.63 16.44 -20.82
C MET A 173 10.17 16.02 -20.93
N GLU A 174 9.58 15.51 -19.85
CA GLU A 174 8.14 15.21 -19.80
C GLU A 174 7.28 16.46 -20.04
N ARG A 175 7.66 17.59 -19.43
CA ARG A 175 6.96 18.87 -19.63
C ARG A 175 7.07 19.36 -21.08
N HIS A 176 8.26 19.27 -21.68
CA HIS A 176 8.44 19.62 -23.10
C HIS A 176 7.61 18.74 -24.03
N TYR A 177 7.57 17.42 -23.80
CA TYR A 177 6.71 16.53 -24.58
C TYR A 177 5.22 16.84 -24.38
N LYS A 178 4.77 17.09 -23.15
CA LYS A 178 3.37 17.42 -22.87
C LYS A 178 2.91 18.73 -23.52
N HIS A 179 3.83 19.68 -23.68
CA HIS A 179 3.57 20.96 -24.32
C HIS A 179 3.51 20.83 -25.85
N ASP A 180 4.59 20.35 -26.49
CA ASP A 180 4.71 20.37 -27.95
C ASP A 180 4.16 19.12 -28.64
N LYS A 181 4.01 18.00 -27.90
CA LYS A 181 3.65 16.65 -28.38
C LYS A 181 4.47 16.15 -29.58
N SER A 182 5.64 16.74 -29.83
CA SER A 182 6.50 16.37 -30.94
C SER A 182 7.15 14.99 -30.75
N VAL A 183 7.39 14.29 -31.86
CA VAL A 183 8.03 12.97 -31.87
C VAL A 183 9.44 13.05 -31.28
N LEU A 184 10.19 14.10 -31.58
CA LEU A 184 11.53 14.32 -31.02
C LEU A 184 11.48 14.45 -29.48
N ASN A 185 10.56 15.25 -28.94
CA ASN A 185 10.40 15.39 -27.49
C ASN A 185 9.91 14.10 -26.82
N PHE A 186 9.09 13.30 -27.52
CA PHE A 186 8.69 11.98 -27.05
C PHE A 186 9.89 11.04 -26.88
N VAL A 187 10.76 10.97 -27.89
CA VAL A 187 12.00 10.16 -27.85
C VAL A 187 12.91 10.64 -26.72
N ASN A 188 13.11 11.95 -26.60
CA ASN A 188 13.91 12.55 -25.53
C ASN A 188 13.35 12.24 -24.14
N TYR A 189 12.03 12.32 -23.96
CA TYR A 189 11.36 11.94 -22.72
C TYR A 189 11.54 10.45 -22.40
N LYS A 190 11.36 9.56 -23.38
CA LYS A 190 11.53 8.11 -23.19
C LYS A 190 12.97 7.76 -22.81
N ASN A 191 13.95 8.38 -23.47
CA ASN A 191 15.37 8.22 -23.15
C ASN A 191 15.67 8.71 -21.73
N ALA A 192 15.23 9.92 -21.37
CA ALA A 192 15.42 10.47 -20.02
C ALA A 192 14.74 9.61 -18.93
N LYS A 193 13.59 9.01 -19.24
CA LYS A 193 12.88 8.09 -18.34
C LYS A 193 13.65 6.80 -18.09
N ARG A 194 14.29 6.24 -19.12
CA ARG A 194 15.17 5.07 -18.98
C ARG A 194 16.38 5.39 -18.11
N VAL A 195 17.09 6.47 -18.41
CA VAL A 195 18.28 6.90 -17.65
C VAL A 195 17.91 7.17 -16.18
N ALA A 196 16.76 7.80 -15.91
CA ALA A 196 16.30 8.03 -14.54
C ALA A 196 16.02 6.72 -13.79
N ARG A 197 15.40 5.74 -14.45
CA ARG A 197 15.13 4.42 -13.85
C ARG A 197 16.44 3.73 -13.46
N ASP A 198 17.42 3.73 -14.36
CA ASP A 198 18.71 3.08 -14.12
C ASP A 198 19.48 3.74 -12.98
N ALA A 199 19.53 5.08 -12.95
CA ALA A 199 20.19 5.83 -11.88
C ALA A 199 19.53 5.63 -10.51
N ILE A 200 18.19 5.57 -10.46
CA ILE A 200 17.45 5.26 -9.23
C ILE A 200 17.79 3.84 -8.74
N MET A 201 17.81 2.87 -9.65
CA MET A 201 18.12 1.48 -9.31
C MET A 201 19.56 1.33 -8.80
N ARG A 202 20.53 1.98 -9.44
CA ARG A 202 21.93 2.02 -8.97
C ARG A 202 22.03 2.63 -7.59
N SER A 203 21.41 3.80 -7.38
CA SER A 203 21.41 4.46 -6.06
C SER A 203 20.82 3.58 -4.96
N TRP A 204 19.80 2.77 -5.26
CA TRP A 204 19.24 1.83 -4.31
C TRP A 204 20.21 0.69 -3.98
N ILE A 205 20.86 0.14 -5.00
CA ILE A 205 21.88 -0.90 -4.82
C ILE A 205 23.03 -0.39 -3.95
N ASP A 206 23.53 0.82 -4.23
CA ASP A 206 24.63 1.42 -3.48
C ASP A 206 24.25 1.69 -2.02
N SER A 207 23.02 2.16 -1.78
CA SER A 207 22.51 2.33 -0.42
C SER A 207 22.47 0.99 0.33
N ILE A 208 22.01 -0.08 -0.30
CA ILE A 208 21.96 -1.42 0.32
C ILE A 208 23.38 -1.91 0.62
N LYS A 209 24.31 -1.77 -0.33
CA LYS A 209 25.71 -2.15 -0.14
C LYS A 209 26.34 -1.40 1.05
N ASN A 210 26.13 -0.09 1.13
CA ASN A 210 26.63 0.73 2.23
C ASN A 210 26.04 0.32 3.58
N THR A 211 24.74 0.02 3.63
CA THR A 211 24.10 -0.50 4.85
C THR A 211 24.72 -1.84 5.27
N LEU A 212 24.91 -2.78 4.34
CA LEU A 212 25.54 -4.07 4.63
C LEU A 212 26.98 -3.92 5.11
N TYR A 213 27.77 -3.05 4.47
CA TYR A 213 29.15 -2.75 4.85
C TYR A 213 29.22 -2.17 6.27
N ASN A 214 28.36 -1.19 6.60
CA ASN A 214 28.30 -0.61 7.93
C ASN A 214 27.87 -1.63 8.99
N CYS A 215 26.92 -2.52 8.68
CA CYS A 215 26.50 -3.58 9.60
C CYS A 215 27.58 -4.63 9.86
N LEU A 216 28.45 -4.89 8.88
CA LEU A 216 29.59 -5.80 9.04
C LEU A 216 30.67 -5.17 9.91
N ASN A 217 31.05 -3.91 9.63
CA ASN A 217 32.10 -3.22 10.38
C ASN A 217 31.69 -2.83 11.82
N SER A 218 30.39 -2.80 12.13
CA SER A 218 29.89 -2.50 13.48
C SER A 218 29.88 -3.73 14.41
N ARG A 219 30.27 -4.91 13.92
CA ARG A 219 30.35 -6.17 14.70
C ARG A 219 31.78 -6.53 15.12
N ASP A 220 32.78 -5.77 14.65
CA ASP A 220 34.21 -5.98 14.91
C ASP A 220 34.79 -4.97 15.93
N LEU A 221 33.94 -4.31 16.73
CA LEU A 221 34.26 -3.48 17.90
C LEU A 221 33.51 -3.98 19.13
#